data_AF-A0A6N7GM76-F1
#
_entry.id   AF-A0A6N7GM76-F1
#
_cell.length_a   1.000
_cell.length_b   1.000
_cell.length_c   1.000
_cell.angle_alpha   90.00
_cell.angle_beta   90.00
_cell.angle_gamma   90.00
#
_symmetry.space_group_name_H-M   'P 1'
#
loop_
_entity.id
_entity.type
_entity.pdbx_description
1 polymer ?
#
loop_
_entity_poly.entity_id
_entity_poly.type
_entity_poly.pdbx_seq_one_letter_code
_entity_poly.pdbx_strand_id
1 'polypeptide(L)'
;MPLTVLAVAAFVAAVAAATLTIDRIRDHHPGERSAEAGFARDMAVHHAQAVEMAELVRDRTDNPAVRTLAVDITLTQQAQIGRMQGWLDSWGLPMSGGRPPMAWMGMPTDGPMPGMATRQQLNELADLAGPAADRRFLQLMIDHHRAGVAMAEAVLEHTRRPEVRRLAKAMVASQTSEIAAMQDLLDATPGAGESQSGERRNRNTTSHKMKGHQ
;
A
#
# COMPACT_ATOMS: atom_id res chain seq x y z
N MET A 1 57.06 31.75 23.26
CA MET A 1 55.84 31.24 23.90
C MET A 1 54.50 31.69 23.28
N PRO A 2 54.33 32.79 22.51
CA PRO A 2 52.99 33.18 22.03
C PRO A 2 52.56 32.49 20.71
N LEU A 3 53.50 32.16 19.82
CA LEU A 3 53.21 31.61 18.49
C LEU A 3 52.71 30.17 18.50
N THR A 4 53.21 29.34 19.42
CA THR A 4 52.81 27.92 19.54
C THR A 4 51.39 27.76 20.10
N VAL A 5 50.97 28.62 21.02
CA VAL A 5 49.62 28.60 21.61
C VAL A 5 48.55 28.98 20.56
N LEU A 6 48.86 29.98 19.72
CA LEU A 6 47.98 30.40 18.62
C LEU A 6 47.81 29.31 17.55
N ALA A 7 48.87 28.60 17.19
CA ALA A 7 48.81 27.51 16.21
C ALA A 7 47.98 26.32 16.71
N VAL A 8 48.10 25.96 18.00
CA VAL A 8 47.30 24.88 18.60
C VAL A 8 45.82 25.27 18.68
N ALA A 9 45.50 26.51 19.07
CA ALA A 9 44.12 27.00 19.12
C ALA A 9 43.45 27.01 17.73
N ALA A 10 44.17 27.42 16.69
CA ALA A 10 43.68 27.41 15.32
C ALA A 10 43.42 25.98 14.79
N PHE A 11 44.30 25.03 15.12
CA PHE A 11 44.12 23.62 14.76
C PHE A 11 42.89 23.00 15.45
N VAL A 12 42.72 23.25 16.75
CA VAL A 12 41.54 22.77 17.50
C VAL A 12 40.24 23.36 16.93
N ALA A 13 40.24 24.64 16.57
CA ALA A 13 39.08 25.28 15.94
C ALA A 13 38.76 24.69 14.56
N ALA A 14 39.79 24.39 13.74
CA ALA A 14 39.60 23.75 12.44
C ALA A 14 39.07 22.32 12.54
N VAL A 15 39.56 21.54 13.51
CA VAL A 15 39.05 20.19 13.80
C VAL A 15 37.61 20.26 14.32
N ALA A 16 37.28 21.19 15.21
CA ALA A 16 35.92 21.38 15.71
C ALA A 16 34.95 21.83 14.61
N ALA A 17 35.38 22.73 13.72
CA ALA A 17 34.59 23.11 12.55
C ALA A 17 34.41 21.92 11.60
N ALA A 18 35.46 21.14 11.33
CA ALA A 18 35.39 19.96 10.49
C ALA A 18 34.45 18.89 11.08
N THR A 19 34.50 18.61 12.38
CA THR A 19 33.59 17.67 13.03
C THR A 19 32.15 18.16 13.00
N LEU A 20 31.88 19.44 13.28
CA LEU A 20 30.55 20.03 13.16
C LEU A 20 30.02 20.01 11.72
N THR A 21 30.90 20.11 10.72
CA THR A 21 30.53 20.07 9.31
C THR A 21 30.30 18.63 8.84
N ILE A 22 31.13 17.67 9.29
CA ILE A 22 30.97 16.23 9.03
C ILE A 22 29.69 15.71 9.68
N ASP A 23 29.36 16.15 10.89
CA ASP A 23 28.10 15.79 11.55
C ASP A 23 26.91 16.36 10.77
N ARG A 24 27.02 17.59 10.26
CA ARG A 24 26.01 18.20 9.36
C ARG A 24 25.88 17.49 8.00
N ILE A 25 26.96 16.88 7.51
CA ILE A 25 27.00 16.12 6.24
C ILE A 25 26.52 14.67 6.45
N ARG A 26 26.57 14.15 7.69
CA ARG A 26 25.91 12.91 8.05
C ARG A 26 24.41 13.11 7.83
N ASP A 27 23.84 12.32 6.91
CA ASP A 27 22.40 12.19 6.73
C ASP A 27 21.79 11.81 8.09
N HIS A 28 21.32 12.80 8.84
CA HIS A 28 20.69 12.55 10.13
C HIS A 28 19.45 11.70 9.86
N HIS A 29 19.47 10.46 10.34
CA HIS A 29 18.34 9.55 10.23
C HIS A 29 17.09 10.23 10.81
N PRO A 30 15.90 10.00 10.20
CA PRO A 30 14.67 10.52 10.75
C PRO A 30 14.48 10.06 12.20
N GLY A 31 13.99 10.95 13.05
CA GLY A 31 13.62 10.58 14.42
C GLY A 31 12.35 9.74 14.48
N GLU A 32 12.10 9.08 15.61
CA GLU A 32 10.96 8.17 15.80
C GLU A 32 9.58 8.80 15.48
N ARG A 33 9.45 10.11 15.68
CA ARG A 33 8.21 10.89 15.48
C ARG A 33 8.12 11.56 14.11
N SER A 34 9.06 11.30 13.21
CA SER A 34 9.08 11.93 11.89
C SER A 34 7.96 11.43 10.99
N ALA A 35 7.66 12.19 9.94
CA ALA A 35 6.70 11.77 8.92
C ALA A 35 7.16 10.52 8.18
N GLU A 36 8.45 10.38 7.91
CA GLU A 36 9.03 9.21 7.26
C GLU A 36 8.86 7.93 8.08
N ALA A 37 9.12 8.01 9.39
CA ALA A 37 8.96 6.87 10.28
C ALA A 37 7.49 6.49 10.45
N GLY A 38 6.59 7.48 10.61
CA GLY A 38 5.15 7.24 10.68
C GLY A 38 4.59 6.63 9.40
N PHE A 39 4.91 7.25 8.25
CA PHE A 39 4.50 6.75 6.92
C PHE A 39 4.99 5.32 6.67
N ALA A 40 6.26 5.03 6.94
CA ALA A 40 6.83 3.70 6.71
C ALA A 40 6.10 2.61 7.53
N ARG A 41 5.77 2.89 8.80
CA ARG A 41 5.04 1.95 9.67
C ARG A 41 3.61 1.77 9.23
N ASP A 42 2.90 2.88 9.06
CA ASP A 42 1.48 2.89 8.74
C ASP A 42 1.23 2.31 7.35
N MET A 43 2.00 2.72 6.35
CA MET A 43 1.87 2.19 5.00
C MET A 43 2.28 0.71 4.92
N ALA A 44 3.25 0.24 5.72
CA ALA A 44 3.56 -1.19 5.77
C ALA A 44 2.39 -2.02 6.31
N VAL A 45 1.69 -1.55 7.35
CA VAL A 45 0.49 -2.21 7.87
C VAL A 45 -0.66 -2.15 6.85
N HIS A 46 -0.83 -1.02 6.17
CA HIS A 46 -1.84 -0.83 5.13
C HIS A 46 -1.60 -1.81 3.97
N HIS A 47 -0.37 -1.87 3.46
CA HIS A 47 0.02 -2.80 2.40
C HIS A 47 -0.13 -4.28 2.77
N ALA A 48 0.12 -4.64 4.03
CA ALA A 48 -0.06 -6.02 4.47
C ALA A 48 -1.51 -6.50 4.30
N GLN A 49 -2.51 -5.62 4.47
CA GLN A 49 -3.91 -5.98 4.22
C GLN A 49 -4.23 -6.06 2.72
N ALA A 50 -3.62 -5.23 1.87
CA ALA A 50 -3.75 -5.39 0.42
C ALA A 50 -3.25 -6.78 -0.04
N VAL A 51 -2.12 -7.23 0.51
CA VAL A 51 -1.57 -8.58 0.25
C VAL A 51 -2.56 -9.65 0.72
N GLU A 52 -3.11 -9.54 1.94
CA GLU A 52 -4.11 -10.47 2.46
C GLU A 52 -5.35 -10.58 1.53
N MET A 53 -5.93 -9.44 1.13
CA MET A 53 -7.08 -9.41 0.22
C MET A 53 -6.77 -10.02 -1.15
N ALA A 54 -5.57 -9.73 -1.68
CA ALA A 54 -5.13 -10.25 -2.97
C ALA A 54 -4.91 -11.78 -2.93
N GLU A 55 -4.32 -12.30 -1.86
CA GLU A 55 -4.18 -13.75 -1.67
C GLU A 55 -5.54 -14.44 -1.52
N LEU A 56 -6.48 -13.83 -0.79
CA LEU A 56 -7.84 -14.36 -0.65
C LEU A 56 -8.54 -14.50 -2.00
N VAL A 57 -8.57 -13.45 -2.83
CA VAL A 57 -9.27 -13.48 -4.12
C VAL A 57 -8.58 -14.39 -5.13
N ARG A 58 -7.23 -14.46 -5.12
CA ARG A 58 -6.45 -15.30 -6.04
C ARG A 58 -6.95 -16.73 -6.02
N ASP A 59 -7.26 -17.28 -4.85
CA ASP A 59 -7.67 -18.67 -4.71
C ASP A 59 -9.18 -18.88 -4.92
N ARG A 60 -9.94 -17.81 -5.17
CA ARG A 60 -11.40 -17.78 -5.27
C ARG A 60 -11.94 -17.31 -6.62
N THR A 61 -11.09 -16.74 -7.46
CA THR A 61 -11.47 -16.21 -8.78
C THR A 61 -11.22 -17.22 -9.90
N ASP A 62 -12.13 -17.30 -10.87
CA ASP A 62 -11.88 -17.96 -12.16
C ASP A 62 -11.50 -16.95 -13.26
N ASN A 63 -11.52 -15.65 -12.94
CA ASN A 63 -11.21 -14.58 -13.89
C ASN A 63 -9.68 -14.38 -13.98
N PRO A 64 -9.05 -14.68 -15.13
CA PRO A 64 -7.60 -14.56 -15.27
C PRO A 64 -7.09 -13.12 -15.10
N ALA A 65 -7.90 -12.12 -15.44
CA ALA A 65 -7.50 -10.72 -15.27
C ALA A 65 -7.46 -10.31 -13.79
N VAL A 66 -8.47 -10.72 -13.00
CA VAL A 66 -8.49 -10.49 -11.54
C VAL A 66 -7.36 -11.25 -10.86
N ARG A 67 -7.10 -12.50 -11.29
CA ARG A 67 -5.98 -13.31 -10.79
C ARG A 67 -4.63 -12.63 -11.03
N THR A 68 -4.39 -12.13 -12.25
CA THR A 68 -3.15 -11.41 -12.58
C THR A 68 -3.00 -10.15 -11.75
N LEU A 69 -4.04 -9.32 -11.67
CA LEU A 69 -4.05 -8.12 -10.85
C LEU A 69 -3.71 -8.43 -9.38
N ALA A 70 -4.32 -9.48 -8.80
CA ALA A 70 -4.04 -9.88 -7.43
C ALA A 70 -2.57 -10.27 -7.22
N VAL A 71 -1.97 -11.00 -8.17
CA VAL A 71 -0.55 -11.35 -8.12
C VAL A 71 0.34 -10.10 -8.21
N ASP A 72 0.03 -9.18 -9.13
CA ASP A 72 0.80 -7.95 -9.33
C ASP A 72 0.76 -7.04 -8.08
N ILE A 73 -0.42 -6.88 -7.49
CA ILE A 73 -0.61 -6.17 -6.21
C ILE A 73 0.21 -6.86 -5.12
N THR A 74 0.09 -8.18 -4.98
CA THR A 74 0.82 -8.95 -3.95
C THR A 74 2.33 -8.70 -4.04
N LEU A 75 2.91 -8.88 -5.22
CA LEU A 75 4.35 -8.73 -5.42
C LEU A 75 4.83 -7.29 -5.19
N THR A 76 4.08 -6.31 -5.70
CA THR A 76 4.43 -4.90 -5.58
C THR A 76 4.34 -4.43 -4.14
N GLN A 77 3.22 -4.72 -3.45
CA GLN A 77 2.97 -4.32 -2.07
C GLN A 77 3.98 -4.99 -1.11
N GLN A 78 4.29 -6.28 -1.30
CA GLN A 78 5.33 -6.98 -0.51
C GLN A 78 6.72 -6.35 -0.68
N ALA A 79 7.12 -6.01 -1.91
CA ALA A 79 8.39 -5.34 -2.15
C ALA A 79 8.45 -3.95 -1.49
N GLN A 80 7.34 -3.22 -1.48
CA GLN A 80 7.23 -1.91 -0.84
C GLN A 80 7.28 -2.00 0.69
N ILE A 81 6.62 -3.00 1.29
CA ILE A 81 6.75 -3.33 2.72
C ILE A 81 8.22 -3.55 3.09
N GLY A 82 8.94 -4.39 2.33
CA GLY A 82 10.34 -4.68 2.60
C GLY A 82 11.24 -3.44 2.51
N ARG A 83 10.97 -2.51 1.58
CA ARG A 83 11.69 -1.23 1.51
C ARG A 83 11.45 -0.36 2.74
N MET A 84 10.20 -0.21 3.15
CA MET A 84 9.83 0.62 4.31
C MET A 84 10.37 0.06 5.62
N GLN A 85 10.33 -1.26 5.80
CA GLN A 85 10.95 -1.94 6.94
C GLN A 85 12.47 -1.80 6.92
N GLY A 86 13.09 -1.98 5.74
CA GLY A 86 14.54 -1.77 5.58
C GLY A 86 14.98 -0.34 5.90
N TRP A 87 14.14 0.67 5.61
CA TRP A 87 14.39 2.03 6.05
C TRP A 87 14.37 2.17 7.56
N LEU A 88 13.31 1.68 8.22
CA LEU A 88 13.19 1.73 9.69
C LEU A 88 14.40 1.08 10.36
N ASP A 89 14.83 -0.09 9.88
CA ASP A 89 16.03 -0.77 10.36
C ASP A 89 17.29 0.08 10.13
N SER A 90 17.51 0.59 8.91
CA SER A 90 18.68 1.42 8.58
C SER A 90 18.72 2.73 9.38
N TRP A 91 17.57 3.22 9.83
CA TRP A 91 17.43 4.43 10.64
C TRP A 91 17.51 4.15 12.15
N GLY A 92 17.67 2.88 12.54
CA GLY A 92 17.70 2.47 13.94
C GLY A 92 16.36 2.66 14.66
N LEU A 93 15.24 2.57 13.93
CA LEU A 93 13.90 2.79 14.45
C LEU A 93 13.13 1.48 14.58
N PRO A 94 12.24 1.35 15.60
CA PRO A 94 11.41 0.16 15.73
C PRO A 94 10.37 0.07 14.60
N MET A 95 10.05 -1.18 14.22
CA MET A 95 9.06 -1.52 13.18
C MET A 95 7.63 -1.11 13.57
N SER A 96 7.33 -1.07 14.86
CA SER A 96 6.11 -0.51 15.41
C SER A 96 6.40 0.86 16.04
N GLY A 97 5.40 1.74 16.03
CA GLY A 97 5.49 3.05 16.66
C GLY A 97 4.76 3.09 18.00
N GLY A 98 5.20 3.96 18.91
CA GLY A 98 4.48 4.24 20.17
C GLY A 98 3.34 5.26 20.04
N ARG A 99 3.02 5.72 18.82
CA ARG A 99 1.96 6.70 18.55
C ARG A 99 0.78 6.03 17.83
N PRO A 100 -0.44 6.57 17.96
CA PRO A 100 -1.57 6.14 17.16
C PRO A 100 -1.23 6.20 15.65
N PRO A 101 -1.76 5.27 14.83
CA PRO A 101 -1.63 5.36 13.38
C PRO A 101 -2.09 6.73 12.86
N MET A 102 -1.49 7.17 11.77
CA MET A 102 -1.81 8.42 11.05
C MET A 102 -1.49 9.71 11.83
N ALA A 103 -0.95 9.60 13.05
CA ALA A 103 -0.56 10.77 13.86
C ALA A 103 0.57 11.60 13.24
N TRP A 104 1.32 11.04 12.28
CA TRP A 104 2.40 11.71 11.56
C TRP A 104 1.90 12.70 10.50
N MET A 105 0.67 12.54 10.02
CA MET A 105 0.00 13.45 9.08
C MET A 105 -1.13 14.26 9.75
N GLY A 106 -1.11 14.37 11.08
CA GLY A 106 -2.07 15.18 11.83
C GLY A 106 -3.49 14.60 11.93
N MET A 107 -3.68 13.33 11.56
CA MET A 107 -5.00 12.68 11.57
C MET A 107 -4.98 11.36 12.37
N PRO A 108 -4.64 11.36 13.67
CA PRO A 108 -4.58 10.14 14.46
C PRO A 108 -5.91 9.37 14.43
N THR A 109 -5.85 8.04 14.37
CA THR A 109 -7.02 7.16 14.45
C THR A 109 -6.89 6.14 15.59
N ASP A 110 -8.00 5.88 16.27
CA ASP A 110 -8.10 4.82 17.29
C ASP A 110 -8.50 3.46 16.69
N GLY A 111 -8.80 3.43 15.39
CA GLY A 111 -9.26 2.25 14.65
C GLY A 111 -8.42 1.94 13.41
N PRO A 112 -8.97 1.18 12.45
CA PRO A 112 -8.31 0.94 11.17
C PRO A 112 -7.93 2.26 10.48
N MET A 113 -6.83 2.25 9.74
CA MET A 113 -6.48 3.35 8.86
C MET A 113 -7.55 3.51 7.75
N PRO A 114 -7.69 4.70 7.16
CA PRO A 114 -8.61 4.92 6.05
C PRO A 114 -8.45 3.88 4.93
N GLY A 115 -9.57 3.47 4.33
CA GLY A 115 -9.61 2.49 3.23
C GLY A 115 -9.32 1.04 3.63
N MET A 116 -8.89 0.76 4.86
CA MET A 116 -8.72 -0.61 5.34
C MET A 116 -10.08 -1.33 5.39
N ALA A 117 -10.11 -2.55 4.87
CA ALA A 117 -11.23 -3.46 5.04
C ALA A 117 -11.40 -3.84 6.52
N THR A 118 -12.64 -3.88 6.99
CA THR A 118 -12.95 -4.39 8.33
C THR A 118 -12.82 -5.91 8.36
N ARG A 119 -12.71 -6.48 9.56
CA ARG A 119 -12.69 -7.95 9.73
C ARG A 119 -13.91 -8.63 9.15
N GLN A 120 -15.09 -8.00 9.25
CA GLN A 120 -16.31 -8.54 8.64
C GLN A 120 -16.20 -8.58 7.10
N GLN A 121 -15.62 -7.55 6.49
CA GLN A 121 -15.44 -7.49 5.04
C GLN A 121 -14.40 -8.48 4.54
N LEU A 122 -13.33 -8.71 5.31
CA LEU A 122 -12.34 -9.76 5.01
C LEU A 122 -12.94 -11.16 5.11
N ASN A 123 -13.74 -11.43 6.15
CA ASN A 123 -14.44 -12.70 6.29
C ASN A 123 -15.44 -12.92 5.14
N GLU A 124 -16.20 -11.88 4.78
CA GLU A 124 -17.10 -11.93 3.62
C GLU A 124 -16.33 -12.24 2.33
N LEU A 125 -15.21 -11.56 2.06
CA LEU A 125 -14.37 -11.86 0.91
C LEU A 125 -13.85 -13.31 0.92
N ALA A 126 -13.50 -13.83 2.11
CA ALA A 126 -13.03 -15.20 2.29
C ALA A 126 -14.12 -16.26 2.05
N ASP A 127 -15.40 -15.91 2.20
CA ASP A 127 -16.53 -16.82 2.02
C ASP A 127 -17.11 -16.80 0.59
N LEU A 128 -16.74 -15.81 -0.22
CA LEU A 128 -17.21 -15.66 -1.61
C LEU A 128 -16.34 -16.45 -2.59
N ALA A 129 -16.88 -16.74 -3.78
CA ALA A 129 -16.15 -17.34 -4.89
C ALA A 129 -16.65 -16.81 -6.25
N GLY A 130 -15.84 -17.00 -7.29
CA GLY A 130 -16.14 -16.61 -8.67
C GLY A 130 -16.42 -15.10 -8.79
N PRO A 131 -17.36 -14.70 -9.67
CA PRO A 131 -17.67 -13.29 -9.92
C PRO A 131 -18.06 -12.48 -8.68
N ALA A 132 -18.60 -13.13 -7.64
CA ALA A 132 -18.96 -12.45 -6.40
C ALA A 132 -17.72 -12.09 -5.57
N ALA A 133 -16.72 -12.98 -5.50
CA ALA A 133 -15.43 -12.69 -4.89
C ALA A 133 -14.68 -11.60 -5.65
N ASP A 134 -14.67 -11.66 -6.99
CA ASP A 134 -14.05 -10.67 -7.86
C ASP A 134 -14.61 -9.27 -7.57
N ARG A 135 -15.94 -9.13 -7.61
CA ARG A 135 -16.61 -7.86 -7.31
C ARG A 135 -16.23 -7.34 -5.92
N ARG A 136 -16.28 -8.21 -4.91
CA ARG A 136 -16.01 -7.80 -3.53
C ARG A 136 -14.58 -7.35 -3.35
N PHE A 137 -13.62 -8.09 -3.92
CA PHE A 137 -12.21 -7.74 -3.93
C PHE A 137 -11.97 -6.39 -4.60
N LEU A 138 -12.48 -6.19 -5.82
CA LEU A 138 -12.26 -4.96 -6.59
C LEU A 138 -12.82 -3.74 -5.85
N GLN A 139 -14.02 -3.85 -5.25
CA GLN A 139 -14.60 -2.77 -4.45
C GLN A 139 -13.74 -2.41 -3.24
N LEU A 140 -13.32 -3.42 -2.46
CA LEU A 140 -12.49 -3.20 -1.29
C LEU A 140 -11.11 -2.62 -1.66
N MET A 141 -10.49 -3.16 -2.70
CA MET A 141 -9.15 -2.76 -3.13
C MET A 141 -9.14 -1.37 -3.76
N ILE A 142 -10.21 -0.95 -4.45
CA ILE A 142 -10.36 0.45 -4.93
C ILE A 142 -10.37 1.43 -3.75
N ASP A 143 -11.18 1.16 -2.72
CA ASP A 143 -11.25 2.04 -1.55
C ASP A 143 -9.94 2.04 -0.75
N HIS A 144 -9.31 0.87 -0.65
CA HIS A 144 -7.99 0.70 -0.05
C HIS A 144 -6.94 1.55 -0.78
N HIS A 145 -6.82 1.42 -2.10
CA HIS A 145 -5.86 2.16 -2.90
C HIS A 145 -6.09 3.67 -2.89
N ARG A 146 -7.33 4.14 -2.86
CA ARG A 146 -7.63 5.58 -2.73
C ARG A 146 -7.04 6.16 -1.45
N ALA A 147 -7.19 5.45 -0.34
CA ALA A 147 -6.57 5.85 0.92
C ALA A 147 -5.04 5.76 0.86
N GLY A 148 -4.49 4.70 0.25
CA GLY A 148 -3.05 4.55 0.04
C GLY A 148 -2.44 5.68 -0.79
N VAL A 149 -3.12 6.15 -1.83
CA VAL A 149 -2.73 7.32 -2.62
C VAL A 149 -2.71 8.58 -1.74
N ALA A 150 -3.77 8.85 -0.99
CA ALA A 150 -3.84 10.02 -0.11
C ALA A 150 -2.72 10.03 0.96
N MET A 151 -2.39 8.86 1.52
CA MET A 151 -1.27 8.70 2.45
C MET A 151 0.08 8.97 1.77
N ALA A 152 0.29 8.46 0.56
CA ALA A 152 1.51 8.68 -0.21
C ALA A 152 1.65 10.15 -0.66
N GLU A 153 0.56 10.84 -0.95
CA GLU A 153 0.57 12.28 -1.23
C GLU A 153 0.93 13.08 0.02
N ALA A 154 0.31 12.76 1.17
CA ALA A 154 0.58 13.46 2.42
C ALA A 154 2.05 13.40 2.84
N VAL A 155 2.73 12.25 2.70
CA VAL A 155 4.16 12.17 3.05
C VAL A 155 5.03 13.08 2.15
N LEU A 156 4.63 13.32 0.90
CA LEU A 156 5.34 14.23 -0.01
C LEU A 156 5.30 15.69 0.45
N GLU A 157 4.32 16.08 1.28
CA GLU A 157 4.24 17.40 1.88
C GLU A 157 5.14 17.54 3.11
N HIS A 158 5.45 16.42 3.77
CA HIS A 158 6.16 16.39 5.05
C HIS A 158 7.63 15.97 4.96
N THR A 159 8.09 15.43 3.82
CA THR A 159 9.48 14.98 3.66
C THR A 159 10.23 15.59 2.48
N ARG A 160 11.52 15.86 2.71
CA ARG A 160 12.51 16.19 1.68
C ARG A 160 13.43 15.01 1.34
N ARG A 161 13.29 13.86 2.02
CA ARG A 161 14.17 12.69 1.83
C ARG A 161 13.96 12.05 0.45
N PRO A 162 14.98 12.00 -0.42
CA PRO A 162 14.81 11.54 -1.79
C PRO A 162 14.24 10.13 -1.92
N GLU A 163 14.66 9.20 -1.06
CA GLU A 163 14.21 7.81 -1.06
C GLU A 163 12.72 7.67 -0.74
N VAL A 164 12.22 8.39 0.26
CA VAL A 164 10.80 8.41 0.64
C VAL A 164 9.98 9.04 -0.48
N ARG A 165 10.43 10.18 -1.00
CA ARG A 165 9.73 10.88 -2.10
C ARG A 165 9.62 10.04 -3.37
N ARG A 166 10.69 9.31 -3.73
CA ARG A 166 10.68 8.43 -4.91
C ARG A 166 9.66 7.31 -4.75
N LEU A 167 9.65 6.65 -3.59
CA LEU A 167 8.69 5.56 -3.34
C LEU A 167 7.25 6.07 -3.32
N ALA A 168 6.98 7.16 -2.59
CA ALA A 168 5.64 7.72 -2.50
C ALA A 168 5.08 8.14 -3.87
N LYS A 169 5.88 8.79 -4.72
CA LYS A 169 5.48 9.10 -6.10
C LYS A 169 5.21 7.84 -6.93
N ALA A 170 6.02 6.80 -6.78
CA ALA A 170 5.79 5.53 -7.46
C ALA A 170 4.50 4.87 -7.02
N MET A 171 4.20 4.88 -5.71
CA MET A 171 2.94 4.40 -5.14
C MET A 171 1.73 5.18 -5.66
N VAL A 172 1.79 6.51 -5.71
CA VAL A 172 0.71 7.34 -6.27
C VAL A 172 0.44 6.98 -7.72
N ALA A 173 1.50 6.84 -8.52
CA ALA A 173 1.38 6.49 -9.94
C ALA A 173 0.80 5.08 -10.14
N SER A 174 1.35 4.07 -9.46
CA SER A 174 0.92 2.68 -9.62
C SER A 174 -0.50 2.46 -9.09
N GLN A 175 -0.81 2.94 -7.88
CA GLN A 175 -2.13 2.74 -7.29
C GLN A 175 -3.23 3.49 -8.05
N THR A 176 -2.94 4.68 -8.58
CA THR A 176 -3.90 5.38 -9.47
C THR A 176 -4.19 4.58 -10.74
N SER A 177 -3.16 3.99 -11.36
CA SER A 177 -3.34 3.14 -12.54
C SER A 177 -4.11 1.85 -12.20
N GLU A 178 -3.82 1.24 -11.06
CA GLU A 178 -4.51 0.03 -10.59
C GLU A 178 -5.98 0.33 -10.24
N ILE A 179 -6.29 1.49 -9.66
CA ILE A 179 -7.68 1.93 -9.44
C ILE A 179 -8.45 1.94 -10.76
N ALA A 180 -7.89 2.54 -11.82
CA ALA A 180 -8.55 2.58 -13.13
C ALA A 180 -8.78 1.17 -13.69
N ALA A 181 -7.75 0.31 -13.64
CA ALA A 181 -7.87 -1.08 -14.08
C ALA A 181 -8.93 -1.86 -13.27
N MET A 182 -8.99 -1.64 -11.96
CA MET A 182 -9.99 -2.27 -11.09
C MET A 182 -11.41 -1.80 -11.39
N GLN A 183 -11.59 -0.51 -11.73
CA GLN A 183 -12.89 0.03 -12.14
C GLN A 183 -13.35 -0.62 -13.44
N ASP A 184 -12.48 -0.73 -14.43
CA ASP A 184 -12.79 -1.42 -15.70
C ASP A 184 -13.17 -2.89 -15.47
N LEU A 185 -12.42 -3.60 -14.62
CA LEU A 185 -12.73 -4.98 -14.26
C LEU A 185 -14.05 -5.10 -13.48
N LEU A 186 -14.35 -4.15 -12.60
CA LEU A 186 -15.56 -4.14 -11.80
C LEU A 186 -16.81 -3.94 -12.65
N ASP A 187 -16.72 -3.05 -13.65
CA ASP A 187 -17.78 -2.78 -14.62
C ASP A 187 -18.00 -3.97 -15.56
N ALA A 188 -16.93 -4.68 -15.93
CA ALA A 188 -17.01 -5.91 -16.73
C ALA A 188 -17.46 -7.15 -15.93
N THR A 189 -17.44 -7.10 -14.60
CA THR A 189 -17.85 -8.22 -13.75
C THR A 189 -19.39 -8.28 -13.70
N PRO A 190 -20.05 -9.43 -13.97
CA PRO A 190 -21.51 -9.53 -13.95
C PRO A 190 -22.13 -9.26 -12.57
N GLY A 191 -23.30 -8.62 -12.54
CA GLY A 191 -24.06 -8.38 -11.30
C GLY A 191 -24.56 -9.70 -10.66
N ALA A 192 -24.83 -9.68 -9.35
CA ALA A 192 -25.36 -10.85 -8.62
C ALA A 192 -26.66 -11.43 -9.22
N GLY A 193 -27.40 -10.65 -10.02
CA GLY A 193 -28.62 -11.08 -10.71
C GLY A 193 -28.45 -11.56 -12.16
N GLU A 194 -27.28 -11.38 -12.78
CA GLU A 194 -27.08 -11.65 -14.21
C GLU A 194 -26.54 -13.05 -14.49
N SER A 195 -25.78 -13.63 -13.56
CA SER A 195 -25.21 -14.98 -13.72
C SER A 195 -26.28 -16.09 -13.79
N GLN A 196 -27.50 -15.85 -13.27
CA GLN A 196 -28.58 -16.85 -13.31
C GLN A 196 -29.49 -16.74 -14.56
N SER A 197 -29.52 -15.59 -15.23
CA SER A 197 -30.40 -15.37 -16.39
C SER A 197 -29.83 -15.98 -17.68
N GLY A 198 -28.51 -16.00 -17.85
CA GLY A 198 -27.82 -16.69 -18.94
C GLY A 198 -28.00 -18.22 -18.90
N GLU A 199 -27.84 -18.82 -17.71
CA GLU A 199 -27.95 -20.26 -17.49
C GLU A 199 -29.39 -20.79 -17.64
N ARG A 200 -30.40 -19.97 -17.31
CA ARG A 200 -31.82 -20.29 -17.53
C ARG A 200 -32.23 -20.16 -18.99
N ARG A 201 -31.71 -19.16 -19.71
CA ARG A 201 -32.01 -18.95 -21.13
C ARG A 201 -31.42 -20.05 -22.01
N ASN A 202 -30.24 -20.57 -21.67
CA ASN A 202 -29.60 -21.64 -22.42
C ASN A 202 -30.27 -23.02 -22.21
N ARG A 203 -30.86 -23.29 -21.05
CA ARG A 203 -31.63 -24.53 -20.80
C ARG A 203 -32.97 -24.58 -21.54
N ASN A 204 -33.64 -23.44 -21.71
CA ASN A 204 -34.92 -23.40 -22.42
C ASN A 204 -34.78 -23.60 -23.94
N THR A 205 -33.65 -23.24 -24.55
CA THR A 205 -33.41 -23.45 -25.99
C THR A 205 -33.05 -24.90 -26.32
N THR A 206 -32.38 -25.62 -25.41
CA THR A 206 -32.07 -27.05 -25.61
C THR A 206 -33.32 -27.93 -25.48
N SER A 207 -34.24 -27.60 -24.57
CA SER A 207 -35.48 -28.38 -24.39
C SER A 207 -36.48 -28.24 -25.53
N HIS A 208 -36.44 -27.17 -26.33
CA HIS A 208 -37.35 -26.99 -27.46
C HIS A 208 -36.88 -27.70 -28.75
N LYS A 209 -35.60 -28.07 -28.84
CA LYS A 209 -35.03 -28.73 -30.04
C LYS A 209 -35.20 -30.25 -30.06
N MET A 210 -35.70 -30.87 -28.97
CA MET A 210 -35.88 -32.33 -28.88
C MET A 210 -37.34 -32.81 -28.97
N LYS A 211 -38.32 -31.93 -29.15
CA LYS A 211 -39.75 -32.30 -29.26
C LYS A 211 -40.33 -32.28 -30.68
N GLY A 212 -39.49 -32.16 -31.71
CA GLY A 212 -39.94 -31.97 -33.10
C GLY A 212 -39.82 -33.18 -34.04
N HIS A 213 -39.37 -34.35 -33.59
CA HIS A 213 -39.22 -35.55 -34.44
C HIS A 213 -39.73 -36.79 -33.72
N GLN A 214 -41.06 -36.97 -33.73
CA GLN A 214 -41.73 -38.27 -33.79
C GLN A 214 -43.03 -38.09 -34.57
#